data_AF-A0A673YAW5-F1
#
_entry.id   AF-A0A673YAW5-F1
#
_cell.length_a   1.000
_cell.length_b   1.000
_cell.length_c   1.000
_cell.angle_alpha   90.00
_cell.angle_beta   90.00
_cell.angle_gamma   90.00
#
_symmetry.space_group_name_H-M   'P 1'
#
loop_
_entity.id
_entity.type
_entity.pdbx_description
1 polymer ?
#
loop_
_entity_poly.entity_id
_entity_poly.type
_entity_poly.pdbx_seq_one_letter_code
_entity_poly.pdbx_strand_id
1 'polypeptide(L)'
;MQTLGALSSVMCVMSCAWLHSGLASRLKSPILPIQSEREPLTSKGMSGCSFGGRFYSLEDTWHPDLGEPFGVMHCVKCYCETQRGRKGKVLGKVSCKNIKQDCPEPSCDDPVLLPGQCCKTCPKGNPY
;
A
#
# COMPACT_ATOMS: atom_id res chain seq x y z
N MET A 1 -51.65 -51.74 20.77
CA MET A 1 -52.72 -51.47 19.78
C MET A 1 -52.01 -50.96 18.53
N GLN A 2 -51.53 -51.86 17.67
CA GLN A 2 -52.20 -52.37 16.44
C GLN A 2 -52.38 -51.25 15.39
N THR A 3 -52.10 -51.35 14.09
CA THR A 3 -51.40 -52.28 13.16
C THR A 3 -51.47 -51.61 11.76
N LEU A 4 -50.42 -51.82 10.94
CA LEU A 4 -50.37 -51.99 9.47
C LEU A 4 -51.23 -51.17 8.46
N GLY A 5 -50.57 -50.82 7.34
CA GLY A 5 -51.15 -50.90 5.97
C GLY A 5 -51.19 -49.56 5.21
N ALA A 6 -50.21 -49.20 4.38
CA ALA A 6 -49.95 -49.65 2.99
C ALA A 6 -50.77 -48.92 1.89
N LEU A 7 -50.10 -47.95 1.25
CA LEU A 7 -49.99 -47.70 -0.21
C LEU A 7 -51.21 -47.87 -1.14
N SER A 8 -51.58 -46.80 -1.83
CA SER A 8 -52.11 -46.80 -3.22
C SER A 8 -51.98 -45.36 -3.78
N SER A 9 -50.91 -44.98 -4.47
CA SER A 9 -50.58 -45.14 -5.90
C SER A 9 -51.63 -44.62 -6.91
N VAL A 10 -51.12 -43.82 -7.87
CA VAL A 10 -51.64 -43.47 -9.21
C VAL A 10 -52.39 -42.12 -9.38
N MET A 11 -51.61 -41.10 -9.75
CA MET A 11 -51.77 -40.16 -10.89
C MET A 11 -53.18 -39.77 -11.38
N CYS A 12 -53.49 -38.47 -11.28
CA CYS A 12 -54.43 -37.74 -12.16
C CYS A 12 -53.93 -36.28 -12.25
N VAL A 13 -52.99 -35.94 -13.16
CA VAL A 13 -53.25 -35.42 -14.51
C VAL A 13 -54.31 -34.30 -14.55
N MET A 14 -53.84 -33.06 -14.71
CA MET A 14 -54.50 -31.93 -15.40
C MET A 14 -55.74 -31.26 -14.77
N SER A 15 -55.54 -30.05 -14.24
CA SER A 15 -56.48 -28.92 -14.33
C SER A 15 -55.64 -27.63 -14.16
N CYS A 16 -55.03 -27.14 -15.24
CA CYS A 16 -55.57 -26.11 -16.14
C CYS A 16 -55.60 -24.70 -15.53
N ALA A 17 -54.80 -23.84 -16.17
CA ALA A 17 -54.90 -22.39 -16.23
C ALA A 17 -54.59 -21.63 -14.94
N TRP A 18 -53.33 -21.17 -14.82
CA TRP A 18 -53.04 -19.74 -14.71
C TRP A 18 -51.76 -19.44 -15.52
N LEU A 19 -51.97 -19.15 -16.81
CA LEU A 19 -51.02 -18.34 -17.58
C LEU A 19 -51.02 -16.94 -16.95
N HIS A 20 -49.99 -16.61 -16.17
CA HIS A 20 -49.57 -15.22 -16.00
C HIS A 20 -48.25 -15.01 -16.72
N SER A 21 -48.42 -14.66 -17.99
CA SER A 21 -47.61 -13.74 -18.77
C SER A 21 -46.91 -12.71 -17.89
N GLY A 22 -45.58 -12.70 -17.88
CA GLY A 22 -44.82 -11.75 -17.08
C GLY A 22 -43.32 -11.79 -17.33
N LEU A 23 -42.88 -12.00 -18.57
CA LEU A 23 -41.48 -11.77 -18.95
C LEU A 23 -41.24 -10.25 -19.02
N ALA A 24 -41.10 -9.61 -17.85
CA ALA A 24 -40.59 -8.25 -17.77
C ALA A 24 -39.09 -8.29 -18.08
N SER A 25 -38.74 -8.19 -19.36
CA SER A 25 -37.36 -8.00 -19.82
C SER A 25 -36.79 -6.74 -19.19
N ARG A 26 -36.01 -6.89 -18.11
CA ARG A 26 -35.11 -5.83 -17.61
C ARG A 26 -34.14 -5.50 -18.75
N LEU A 27 -34.37 -4.38 -19.42
CA LEU A 27 -33.42 -3.81 -20.37
C LEU A 27 -32.10 -3.56 -19.63
N LYS A 28 -31.09 -4.38 -19.91
CA LYS A 28 -29.75 -4.23 -19.35
C LYS A 28 -29.07 -3.11 -20.11
N SER A 29 -28.99 -1.92 -19.51
CA SER A 29 -28.27 -0.79 -20.07
C SER A 29 -26.85 -1.22 -20.45
N PRO A 30 -26.35 -0.90 -21.66
CA PRO A 30 -24.99 -1.24 -22.06
C PRO A 30 -24.00 -0.56 -21.10
N ILE A 31 -23.12 -1.36 -20.51
CA ILE A 31 -21.99 -0.85 -19.74
C ILE A 31 -21.06 -0.16 -20.73
N LEU A 32 -21.03 1.17 -20.71
CA LEU A 32 -20.00 1.94 -21.40
C LEU A 32 -18.65 1.62 -20.73
N PRO A 33 -17.61 1.19 -21.47
CA PRO A 33 -16.29 1.00 -20.91
C PRO A 33 -15.61 2.37 -20.78
N ILE A 34 -16.09 3.20 -19.85
CA ILE A 34 -15.36 4.39 -19.43
C ILE A 34 -14.26 3.89 -18.49
N GLN A 35 -13.16 3.41 -19.07
CA GLN A 35 -11.92 3.27 -18.33
C GLN A 35 -11.45 4.69 -18.01
N SER A 36 -11.48 5.05 -16.73
CA SER A 36 -10.80 6.24 -16.20
C SER A 36 -9.32 6.14 -16.58
N GLU A 37 -8.93 6.81 -17.66
CA GLU A 37 -7.54 6.97 -18.02
C GLU A 37 -6.86 7.94 -17.03
N ARG A 38 -5.73 7.46 -16.51
CA ARG A 38 -4.66 8.19 -15.80
C ARG A 38 -4.90 8.50 -14.32
N GLU A 39 -5.06 7.44 -13.54
CA GLU A 39 -4.28 7.37 -12.31
C GLU A 39 -2.79 7.30 -12.71
N PRO A 40 -1.91 8.18 -12.18
CA PRO A 40 -0.48 8.07 -12.44
C PRO A 40 -0.04 6.66 -12.07
N LEU A 41 0.77 6.04 -12.93
CA LEU A 41 1.24 4.67 -12.84
C LEU A 41 2.04 4.45 -11.53
N THR A 42 1.36 4.39 -10.40
CA THR A 42 1.88 3.77 -9.18
C THR A 42 1.84 2.29 -9.46
N SER A 43 2.96 1.81 -10.03
CA SER A 43 3.33 0.42 -10.28
C SER A 43 2.30 -0.58 -9.73
N LYS A 44 1.29 -0.94 -10.53
CA LYS A 44 0.33 -1.98 -10.16
C LYS A 44 1.11 -3.29 -9.99
N GLY A 45 1.56 -3.59 -8.77
CA GLY A 45 2.28 -4.82 -8.43
C GLY A 45 3.50 -4.68 -7.50
N MET A 46 4.15 -3.52 -7.41
CA MET A 46 5.32 -3.36 -6.53
C MET A 46 4.90 -2.87 -5.14
N SER A 47 5.33 -3.61 -4.12
CA SER A 47 5.20 -3.20 -2.71
C SER A 47 6.35 -2.27 -2.35
N GLY A 48 6.05 -1.12 -1.77
CA GLY A 48 7.05 -0.11 -1.42
C GLY A 48 6.39 1.15 -0.88
N CYS A 49 7.18 2.21 -0.75
CA CYS A 49 6.78 3.49 -0.20
C CYS A 49 6.82 4.57 -1.26
N SER A 50 5.82 5.46 -1.26
CA SER A 50 5.85 6.69 -2.05
C SER A 50 6.04 7.88 -1.11
N PHE A 51 7.05 8.70 -1.37
CA PHE A 51 7.35 9.90 -0.59
C PHE A 51 7.95 10.98 -1.48
N GLY A 52 7.43 12.22 -1.42
CA GLY A 52 7.97 13.34 -2.19
C GLY A 52 7.99 13.13 -3.71
N GLY A 53 6.99 12.42 -4.25
CA GLY A 53 6.92 12.08 -5.68
C GLY A 53 7.92 11.01 -6.15
N ARG A 54 8.68 10.40 -5.23
CA ARG A 54 9.60 9.29 -5.50
C ARG A 54 9.06 7.98 -4.91
N PHE A 55 9.41 6.88 -5.56
CA PHE A 55 9.14 5.53 -5.06
C PHE A 55 10.40 4.94 -4.43
N TYR A 56 10.22 4.28 -3.30
CA TYR A 56 11.24 3.59 -2.52
C TYR A 56 10.81 2.14 -2.36
N SER A 57 11.73 1.21 -2.56
CA SER A 57 11.51 -0.21 -2.31
C SER A 57 11.33 -0.45 -0.82
N LEU A 58 10.75 -1.60 -0.46
CA LEU A 58 10.76 -2.04 0.93
C LEU A 58 12.21 -2.11 1.43
N GLU A 59 12.40 -1.72 2.68
CA GLU A 59 13.70 -1.71 3.37
C GLU A 59 14.68 -0.62 2.87
N ASP A 60 14.29 0.19 1.89
CA ASP A 60 15.07 1.37 1.51
C ASP A 60 15.20 2.33 2.67
N THR A 61 16.38 2.95 2.76
CA THR A 61 16.69 4.02 3.72
C THR A 61 17.16 5.25 2.95
N TRP A 62 16.62 6.43 3.28
CA TRP A 62 16.97 7.68 2.59
C TRP A 62 16.90 8.90 3.51
N HIS A 63 17.51 10.00 3.04
CA HIS A 63 17.29 11.33 3.60
C HIS A 63 16.24 12.06 2.75
N PRO A 64 15.12 12.52 3.33
CA PRO A 64 14.05 13.13 2.55
C PRO A 64 14.49 14.50 2.02
N ASP A 65 14.09 14.78 0.78
CA ASP A 65 14.17 16.11 0.18
C ASP A 65 12.81 16.79 0.34
N LEU A 66 12.77 17.92 1.02
CA LEU A 66 11.56 18.71 1.25
C LEU A 66 11.36 19.80 0.17
N GLY A 67 12.25 19.86 -0.83
CA GLY A 67 12.24 20.90 -1.85
C GLY A 67 12.71 22.26 -1.30
N GLU A 68 12.73 23.27 -2.16
CA GLU A 68 13.10 24.62 -1.73
C GLU A 68 12.10 25.19 -0.70
N PRO A 69 12.58 25.93 0.33
CA PRO A 69 13.97 26.32 0.59
C PRO A 69 14.79 25.31 1.42
N PHE A 70 14.19 24.19 1.84
CA PHE A 70 14.76 23.31 2.86
C PHE A 70 15.73 22.27 2.31
N GLY A 71 15.50 21.77 1.09
CA GLY A 71 16.31 20.74 0.45
C GLY A 71 16.34 19.42 1.22
N VAL A 72 17.48 18.73 1.18
CA VAL A 72 17.69 17.43 1.81
C VAL A 72 17.90 17.56 3.32
N MET A 73 17.07 16.88 4.09
CA MET A 73 17.19 16.83 5.55
C MET A 73 18.18 15.74 5.97
N HIS A 74 19.48 16.05 5.95
CA HIS A 74 20.55 15.08 6.22
C HIS A 74 20.47 14.42 7.61
N CYS A 75 19.86 15.08 8.60
CA CYS A 75 19.65 14.50 9.93
C CYS A 75 18.33 13.75 10.12
N VAL A 76 17.48 13.68 9.09
CA VAL A 76 16.28 12.83 9.12
C VAL A 76 16.54 11.61 8.26
N LYS A 77 16.43 10.43 8.85
CA LYS A 77 16.55 9.17 8.13
C LYS A 77 15.17 8.52 8.05
N CYS A 78 14.68 8.37 6.84
CA CYS A 78 13.46 7.65 6.52
C CYS A 78 13.79 6.21 6.13
N TYR A 79 12.87 5.31 6.46
CA TYR A 79 12.94 3.88 6.20
C TYR A 79 11.58 3.40 5.66
N CYS A 80 11.59 2.54 4.64
CA CYS A 80 10.37 1.93 4.13
C CYS A 80 10.09 0.61 4.85
N GLU A 81 9.29 0.69 5.90
CA GLU A 81 8.91 -0.47 6.71
C GLU A 81 7.95 -1.40 5.95
N THR A 82 8.24 -2.70 5.98
CA THR A 82 7.32 -3.76 5.55
C THR A 82 6.16 -3.87 6.55
N GLN A 83 4.95 -3.60 6.09
CA GLN A 83 3.72 -3.76 6.85
C GLN A 83 2.87 -4.89 6.25
N ARG A 84 2.41 -5.83 7.08
CA ARG A 84 1.51 -6.90 6.64
C ARG A 84 0.05 -6.46 6.75
N GLY A 85 -0.64 -6.41 5.62
CA GLY A 85 -2.06 -6.08 5.56
C GLY A 85 -2.98 -7.24 5.96
N ARG A 86 -4.26 -6.92 6.16
CA ARG A 86 -5.31 -7.87 6.63
C ARG A 86 -5.53 -9.11 5.74
N LYS A 87 -5.04 -9.10 4.49
CA LYS A 87 -5.17 -10.21 3.52
C LYS A 87 -3.82 -10.82 3.13
N GLY A 88 -2.79 -10.64 3.95
CA GLY A 88 -1.43 -11.10 3.64
C GLY A 88 -0.69 -10.28 2.58
N LYS A 89 -1.32 -9.23 2.05
CA LYS A 89 -0.67 -8.27 1.14
C LYS A 89 0.42 -7.52 1.90
N VAL A 90 1.62 -7.50 1.34
CA VAL A 90 2.71 -6.66 1.83
C VAL A 90 2.50 -5.22 1.35
N LEU A 91 2.66 -4.27 2.25
CA LEU A 91 2.57 -2.83 2.00
C LEU A 91 3.83 -2.15 2.55
N GLY A 92 4.25 -1.04 1.96
CA GLY A 92 5.29 -0.19 2.53
C GLY A 92 4.69 0.92 3.39
N LYS A 93 5.32 1.22 4.52
CA LYS A 93 5.03 2.40 5.34
C LYS A 93 6.30 3.19 5.59
N VAL A 94 6.27 4.47 5.26
CA VAL A 94 7.38 5.37 5.55
C VAL A 94 7.45 5.62 7.05
N SER A 95 8.64 5.46 7.62
CA SER A 95 8.97 5.76 9.01
C SER A 95 10.22 6.63 9.03
N CYS A 96 10.15 7.82 9.60
CA CYS A 96 11.27 8.77 9.61
C CYS A 96 11.65 9.12 11.04
N LYS A 97 12.95 9.15 11.33
CA LYS A 97 13.48 9.56 12.63
C LYS A 97 14.60 10.60 12.49
N ASN A 98 14.70 11.48 13.48
CA ASN A 98 15.86 12.35 13.61
C ASN A 98 17.04 11.53 14.16
N ILE A 99 18.14 11.48 13.42
CA ILE A 99 19.34 10.70 13.76
C ILE A 99 20.47 11.55 14.33
N LYS A 100 20.23 12.84 14.59
CA LYS A 100 21.27 13.74 15.15
C LYS A 100 21.82 13.24 16.49
N GLN A 101 20.98 12.60 17.28
CA GLN A 101 21.37 12.00 18.58
C GLN A 101 22.13 10.66 18.41
N ASP A 102 22.03 10.03 17.24
CA ASP A 102 22.72 8.78 16.92
C ASP A 102 24.16 9.05 16.40
N CYS A 103 24.57 10.32 16.30
CA CYS A 103 25.89 10.69 15.80
C CYS A 103 27.00 10.28 16.79
N PRO A 104 28.10 9.70 16.30
CA PRO A 104 29.25 9.40 17.16
C PRO A 104 29.87 10.68 17.70
N GLU A 105 30.40 10.62 18.93
CA GLU A 105 31.14 11.72 19.51
C GLU A 105 32.53 11.83 18.85
N PRO A 106 32.89 12.98 18.26
CA PRO A 106 34.18 13.18 17.63
C PRO A 106 35.31 13.25 18.67
N SER A 107 36.49 12.76 18.33
CA SER A 107 37.63 12.64 19.24
C SER A 107 38.59 13.84 19.24
N CYS A 108 38.24 14.94 18.57
CA CYS A 108 39.08 16.13 18.38
C CYS A 108 38.39 17.38 18.95
N ASP A 109 39.20 18.39 19.27
CA ASP A 109 38.71 19.64 19.89
C ASP A 109 37.84 20.48 18.95
N ASP A 110 38.11 20.44 17.64
CA ASP A 110 37.39 21.23 16.62
C ASP A 110 36.78 20.35 15.52
N PRO A 111 35.62 19.71 15.79
CA PRO A 111 34.93 18.88 14.82
C PRO A 111 34.06 19.73 13.85
N VAL A 112 34.15 19.42 12.56
CA VAL A 112 33.53 20.20 11.47
C VAL A 112 32.34 19.45 10.88
N LEU A 113 31.24 20.17 10.59
CA LEU A 113 30.11 19.63 9.84
C LEU A 113 30.33 19.85 8.34
N LEU A 114 30.46 18.76 7.58
CA LEU A 114 30.65 18.84 6.13
C LEU A 114 29.31 19.01 5.40
N PRO A 115 29.29 19.69 4.23
CA PRO A 115 28.10 19.77 3.40
C PRO A 115 27.55 18.38 3.09
N GLY A 116 26.23 18.23 3.20
CA GLY A 116 25.57 16.95 2.92
C GLY A 116 25.61 15.92 4.06
N GLN A 117 26.22 16.24 5.19
CA GLN A 117 26.32 15.33 6.34
C GLN A 117 25.45 15.77 7.52
N CYS A 118 25.02 14.80 8.33
CA CYS A 118 24.38 15.09 9.61
C CYS A 118 25.37 15.24 10.76
N CYS A 119 26.37 14.34 10.81
CA CYS A 119 27.30 14.26 11.92
C CYS A 119 28.57 15.05 11.63
N LYS A 120 29.16 15.63 12.68
CA LYS A 120 30.46 16.29 12.58
C LYS A 120 31.56 15.24 12.43
N THR A 121 32.63 15.60 11.74
CA THR A 121 33.82 14.76 11.57
C THR A 121 35.07 15.54 11.94
N CYS A 122 36.12 14.83 12.38
CA CYS A 122 37.40 15.46 12.63
C CYS A 122 38.10 15.73 11.30
N PRO A 123 38.58 16.97 11.06
CA PRO A 123 39.39 17.25 9.89
C PRO A 123 40.64 16.38 9.94
N LYS A 124 40.91 15.64 8.85
CA LYS A 124 42.20 14.95 8.71
C LYS A 124 43.24 16.07 8.55
N GLY A 125 44.16 16.17 9.51
CA GLY A 125 45.23 17.16 9.48
C GLY A 125 45.86 17.20 8.09
N ASN A 126 45.85 18.37 7.47
CA ASN A 126 46.52 18.58 6.20
C ASN A 126 48.02 18.40 6.46
N PRO A 127 48.73 17.48 5.76
CA PRO A 127 50.17 17.44 5.81
C PRO A 127 50.68 18.56 4.91
N TYR A 128 50.80 19.77 5.45
CA TYR A 128 51.58 20.84 4.81
C TYR A 128 52.69 21.26 5.77
#